data_AF-A0AAW4YC95-F1
#
_entry.id   AF-A0AAW4YC95-F1
#
_cell.length_a   1.000
_cell.length_b   1.000
_cell.length_c   1.000
_cell.angle_alpha   90.00
_cell.angle_beta   90.00
_cell.angle_gamma   90.00
#
_symmetry.space_group_name_H-M   'P 1'
#
loop_
_entity.id
_entity.type
_entity.pdbx_description
1 polymer ?
#
loop_
_entity_poly.entity_id
_entity_poly.type
_entity_poly.pdbx_seq_one_letter_code
_entity_poly.pdbx_strand_id
1 'polypeptide(L)'
;FKPIACFVGKTLSTRPAIGLKADNGLELLVHIGLDTVQLDGEGFEVLVSSGDEVNVGDPLVRFNLEYINNNAKSVISPIIITNTDQAASINIYDENAVIKGETKVIDVTMN
;
A
#
# COMPACT_ATOMS: atom_id res chain seq x y z
N PHE A 1 18.13 -5.44 1.91
CA PHE A 1 16.71 -5.23 1.62
C PHE A 1 16.47 -5.71 0.21
N LYS A 2 15.62 -6.73 0.04
CA LYS A 2 15.36 -7.34 -1.27
C LYS A 2 14.37 -6.47 -2.06
N PRO A 3 14.47 -6.41 -3.39
CA PRO A 3 13.45 -5.78 -4.22
C PRO A 3 12.08 -6.44 -3.99
N ILE A 4 11.03 -5.67 -4.21
CA ILE A 4 9.63 -6.08 -4.09
C ILE A 4 9.05 -5.95 -5.50
N ALA A 5 8.50 -7.03 -6.04
CA ALA A 5 7.77 -6.96 -7.29
C ALA A 5 6.42 -6.26 -7.02
N CYS A 6 6.14 -5.18 -7.74
CA CYS A 6 4.87 -4.48 -7.67
C CYS A 6 3.90 -5.11 -8.68
N PHE A 7 2.66 -5.36 -8.25
CA PHE A 7 1.56 -5.61 -9.17
C PHE A 7 0.46 -4.60 -8.91
N VAL A 8 0.23 -3.73 -9.89
CA VAL A 8 -0.85 -2.74 -9.78
C VAL A 8 -2.17 -3.47 -10.03
N GLY A 9 -2.84 -3.83 -8.93
CA GLY A 9 -4.17 -4.42 -8.95
C GLY A 9 -5.18 -3.40 -9.46
N LYS A 10 -5.51 -3.46 -10.75
CA LYS A 10 -6.58 -2.64 -11.36
C LYS A 10 -7.95 -3.23 -10.99
N THR A 11 -8.27 -3.30 -9.71
CA THR A 11 -9.56 -3.83 -9.22
C THR A 11 -10.61 -2.73 -9.23
N LEU A 12 -11.51 -2.81 -10.22
CA LEU A 12 -12.62 -1.90 -10.51
C LEU A 12 -12.19 -0.44 -10.67
N SER A 13 -11.70 -0.10 -11.87
CA SER A 13 -11.66 1.20 -12.58
C SER A 13 -11.35 2.54 -11.85
N THR A 14 -11.45 2.67 -10.54
CA THR A 14 -11.42 3.94 -9.80
C THR A 14 -10.83 3.83 -8.38
N ARG A 15 -10.25 2.68 -7.99
CA ARG A 15 -9.65 2.49 -6.66
C ARG A 15 -8.12 2.61 -6.69
N PRO A 16 -7.50 3.54 -5.94
CA PRO A 16 -6.04 3.63 -5.82
C PRO A 16 -5.56 2.55 -4.83
N ALA A 17 -5.41 1.33 -5.31
CA ALA A 17 -4.84 0.22 -4.56
C ALA A 17 -3.60 -0.33 -5.27
N ILE A 18 -2.55 -0.63 -4.49
CA ILE A 18 -1.30 -1.18 -5.00
C ILE A 18 -1.05 -2.51 -4.33
N GLY A 19 -0.93 -3.57 -5.14
CA GLY A 19 -0.47 -4.87 -4.69
C GLY A 19 1.05 -4.93 -4.75
N LEU A 20 1.66 -5.49 -3.72
CA LEU A 20 3.10 -5.69 -3.62
C LEU A 20 3.35 -7.15 -3.27
N LYS A 21 4.31 -7.77 -3.95
CA LYS A 21 4.76 -9.12 -3.67
C LYS A 21 6.26 -9.10 -3.44
N ALA A 22 6.67 -9.43 -2.22
CA ALA A 22 8.07 -9.53 -1.87
C ALA A 22 8.65 -10.89 -2.27
N ASP A 23 9.96 -10.95 -2.48
CA ASP A 23 10.69 -12.18 -2.82
C ASP A 23 10.54 -13.32 -1.82
N ASN A 24 10.20 -13.01 -0.56
CA ASN A 24 9.93 -14.01 0.48
C ASN A 24 8.49 -14.55 0.43
N GLY A 25 7.71 -14.19 -0.59
CA GLY A 25 6.33 -14.63 -0.76
C GLY A 25 5.29 -13.77 -0.02
N LEU A 26 5.69 -12.75 0.75
CA LEU A 26 4.73 -11.86 1.40
C LEU A 26 3.96 -11.04 0.36
N GLU A 27 2.63 -11.03 0.47
CA GLU A 27 1.75 -10.22 -0.36
C GLU A 27 1.09 -9.13 0.48
N LEU A 28 1.27 -7.88 0.04
CA LEU A 28 0.71 -6.68 0.67
C LEU A 28 -0.23 -5.97 -0.30
N LEU A 29 -1.30 -5.40 0.24
CA LEU A 29 -2.18 -4.50 -0.47
C LEU A 29 -2.22 -3.16 0.28
N VAL A 30 -1.80 -2.10 -0.40
CA VAL A 30 -1.88 -0.73 0.11
C VAL A 30 -3.08 -0.06 -0.54
N HIS A 31 -4.05 0.37 0.27
CA HIS A 31 -5.22 1.09 -0.20
C HIS A 31 -5.17 2.54 0.28
N ILE A 32 -5.21 3.51 -0.64
CA ILE A 32 -5.07 4.93 -0.30
C ILE A 32 -6.45 5.57 -0.12
N GLY A 33 -6.73 5.99 1.11
CA GLY A 33 -8.03 6.52 1.53
C GLY A 33 -9.13 5.46 1.60
N LEU A 34 -10.27 5.83 2.17
CA LEU A 34 -11.49 5.03 2.17
C LEU A 34 -12.57 5.71 1.34
N ASP A 35 -13.27 4.91 0.53
CA ASP A 35 -14.36 5.36 -0.36
C ASP A 35 -13.93 6.47 -1.35
N THR A 36 -12.69 6.37 -1.86
CA THR A 36 -12.10 7.27 -2.86
C THR A 36 -12.57 6.99 -4.29
N VAL A 37 -13.42 5.99 -4.48
CA VAL A 37 -14.04 5.62 -5.78
C VAL A 37 -14.73 6.80 -6.44
N GLN A 38 -15.30 7.70 -5.64
CA GLN A 38 -16.04 8.87 -6.11
C GLN A 38 -15.13 9.93 -6.74
N LEU A 39 -13.81 9.84 -6.53
CA LEU A 39 -12.84 10.78 -7.06
C LEU A 39 -12.44 10.48 -8.51
N ASP A 40 -12.84 9.33 -9.07
CA ASP A 40 -12.54 8.91 -10.45
C ASP A 40 -11.04 9.02 -10.83
N GLY A 41 -10.15 8.83 -9.84
CA GLY A 41 -8.70 8.96 -10.00
C GLY A 41 -8.15 10.39 -9.85
N GLU A 42 -8.99 11.41 -9.70
CA GLU A 42 -8.54 12.77 -9.42
C GLU A 42 -7.81 12.86 -8.08
N GLY A 43 -6.68 13.56 -8.09
CA GLY A 43 -5.82 13.70 -6.91
C GLY A 43 -4.90 12.50 -6.67
N PHE A 44 -4.87 11.49 -7.56
CA PHE A 44 -3.92 10.38 -7.54
C PHE A 44 -3.10 10.30 -8.83
N GLU A 45 -1.82 9.98 -8.68
CA GLU A 45 -0.89 9.71 -9.78
C GLU A 45 -0.14 8.42 -9.44
N VAL A 46 -0.41 7.35 -10.18
CA VAL A 46 0.30 6.07 -10.03
C VAL A 46 1.63 6.17 -10.78
N LEU A 47 2.73 5.92 -10.06
CA LEU A 47 4.09 6.08 -10.59
C LEU A 47 4.74 4.78 -11.05
N VAL A 48 4.08 3.64 -10.79
CA VAL A 48 4.56 2.30 -11.08
C VAL A 48 3.55 1.55 -11.95
N SER A 49 4.05 0.63 -12.75
CA SER A 49 3.25 -0.29 -13.56
C SER A 49 3.27 -1.69 -12.97
N SER A 50 2.32 -2.52 -13.41
CA SER A 50 2.31 -3.92 -13.00
C SER A 50 3.52 -4.65 -13.58
N GLY A 51 4.25 -5.35 -12.72
CA GLY A 51 5.49 -6.05 -13.09
C GLY A 51 6.76 -5.23 -12.82
N ASP A 52 6.65 -3.97 -12.40
CA ASP A 52 7.82 -3.18 -12.01
C ASP A 52 8.45 -3.72 -10.72
N GLU A 53 9.78 -3.80 -10.70
CA GLU A 53 10.53 -4.05 -9.47
C GLU A 53 10.77 -2.73 -8.73
N VAL A 54 10.42 -2.69 -7.45
CA VAL A 54 10.57 -1.50 -6.60
C VAL A 54 11.38 -1.84 -5.35
N ASN A 55 12.07 -0.84 -4.81
CA ASN A 55 12.82 -0.93 -3.57
C ASN A 55 12.13 -0.17 -2.45
N VAL A 56 12.54 -0.48 -1.21
CA VAL A 56 12.08 0.27 -0.03
C VAL A 56 12.42 1.75 -0.19
N GLY A 57 11.40 2.61 -0.12
CA GLY A 57 11.53 4.05 -0.27
C GLY A 57 11.11 4.58 -1.65
N ASP A 58 11.02 3.72 -2.66
CA ASP A 58 10.60 4.11 -4.00
C ASP A 58 9.14 4.63 -3.98
N PRO A 59 8.86 5.73 -4.68
CA PRO A 59 7.53 6.30 -4.69
C PRO A 59 6.60 5.47 -5.60
N LEU A 60 5.51 4.95 -5.03
CA LEU A 60 4.56 4.11 -5.76
C LEU A 60 3.36 4.91 -6.31
N VAL A 61 2.82 5.81 -5.50
CA VAL A 61 1.73 6.73 -5.87
C VAL A 61 2.02 8.09 -5.25
N ARG A 62 1.75 9.15 -6.02
CA ARG A 62 1.62 10.52 -5.52
C ARG A 62 0.15 10.85 -5.38
N PHE A 63 -0.20 11.59 -4.34
CA PHE A 63 -1.56 12.03 -4.15
C PHE A 63 -1.63 13.38 -3.45
N ASN A 64 -2.71 14.11 -3.73
CA ASN A 64 -2.99 15.38 -3.09
C ASN A 64 -3.86 15.16 -1.84
N LEU A 65 -3.23 15.22 -0.66
CA LEU A 65 -3.90 15.07 0.63
C LEU A 65 -5.03 16.08 0.84
N GLU A 66 -4.83 17.34 0.47
CA GLU A 66 -5.85 18.38 0.63
C GLU A 66 -7.07 18.09 -0.24
N TYR A 67 -6.84 17.71 -1.50
CA TYR A 67 -7.92 17.30 -2.39
C TYR A 67 -8.69 16.08 -1.86
N ILE A 68 -7.98 15.03 -1.41
CA ILE A 68 -8.63 13.83 -0.88
C ILE A 68 -9.39 14.14 0.40
N ASN A 69 -8.83 14.94 1.31
CA ASN A 69 -9.49 15.28 2.56
C ASN A 69 -10.78 16.09 2.34
N ASN A 70 -10.85 16.89 1.28
CA ASN A 70 -12.02 17.69 0.93
C ASN A 70 -13.09 16.91 0.14
N ASN A 71 -12.70 15.83 -0.55
CA ASN A 71 -13.57 15.16 -1.52
C ASN A 71 -13.82 13.66 -1.22
N ALA A 72 -13.08 13.03 -0.30
CA ALA A 72 -13.28 11.64 0.12
C ALA A 72 -13.80 11.54 1.56
N LYS A 73 -14.37 10.38 1.91
CA LYS A 73 -14.86 10.13 3.28
C LYS A 73 -13.75 10.04 4.31
N SER A 74 -12.58 9.53 3.92
CA SER A 74 -11.45 9.39 4.84
C SER A 74 -10.11 9.28 4.10
N VAL A 75 -9.08 9.87 4.69
CA VAL A 75 -7.67 9.71 4.28
C VAL A 75 -7.00 8.48 4.92
N ILE A 76 -7.71 7.74 5.78
CA ILE A 76 -7.20 6.49 6.37
C ILE A 76 -6.84 5.54 5.24
N SER A 77 -5.59 5.05 5.25
CA SER A 77 -5.03 4.24 4.17
C SER A 77 -4.63 2.86 4.72
N PRO A 78 -5.48 1.82 4.55
CA PRO A 78 -5.19 0.48 5.03
C PRO A 78 -3.96 -0.14 4.37
N ILE A 79 -3.15 -0.84 5.17
CA ILE A 79 -2.12 -1.77 4.72
C ILE A 79 -2.57 -3.16 5.12
N ILE A 80 -2.76 -4.04 4.14
CA ILE A 80 -3.37 -5.36 4.33
C ILE A 80 -2.38 -6.42 3.88
N ILE A 81 -2.18 -7.46 4.70
CA ILE A 81 -1.47 -8.68 4.27
C ILE A 81 -2.53 -9.61 3.66
N THR A 82 -2.35 -10.02 2.41
CA THR A 82 -3.38 -10.79 1.68
C THR A 82 -3.21 -12.31 1.79
N ASN A 83 -2.05 -12.79 2.25
CA ASN A 83 -1.73 -14.21 2.39
C ASN A 83 -1.23 -14.56 3.81
N THR A 84 -2.01 -14.16 4.83
CA THR A 84 -1.67 -14.41 6.25
C THR A 84 -1.63 -15.89 6.62
N ASP A 85 -2.31 -16.75 5.86
CA ASP A 85 -2.27 -18.21 5.99
C ASP A 85 -0.88 -18.80 5.71
N GLN A 86 -0.03 -18.08 4.98
CA GLN A 86 1.35 -18.47 4.66
C GLN A 86 2.37 -17.88 5.64
N ALA A 87 1.95 -17.01 6.56
CA ALA A 87 2.83 -16.41 7.55
C ALA A 87 3.07 -17.37 8.74
N ALA A 88 4.34 -17.53 9.12
CA ALA A 88 4.76 -18.21 10.33
C ALA A 88 4.49 -17.37 11.59
N SER A 89 4.68 -16.04 11.49
CA SER A 89 4.35 -15.10 12.56
C SER A 89 4.04 -13.71 12.02
N ILE A 90 3.16 -12.98 12.72
CA ILE A 90 2.81 -11.59 12.43
C ILE A 90 2.83 -10.83 13.76
N ASN A 91 3.70 -9.82 13.84
CA ASN A 91 3.78 -8.90 14.97
C ASN A 91 3.40 -7.49 14.49
N ILE A 92 2.41 -6.88 15.14
CA ILE A 92 1.96 -5.52 14.82
C ILE A 92 2.40 -4.62 15.98
N TYR A 93 3.06 -3.51 15.67
CA TYR A 93 3.49 -2.53 16.66
C TYR A 93 2.41 -1.45 16.82
N ASP A 94 2.04 -1.17 18.06
CA ASP A 94 1.07 -0.11 18.39
C ASP A 94 1.79 1.24 18.46
N GLU A 95 1.90 1.88 17.29
CA GLU A 95 2.59 3.15 17.11
C GLU A 95 1.58 4.29 16.94
N ASN A 96 1.66 5.31 17.79
CA ASN A 96 0.80 6.50 17.70
C ASN A 96 1.23 7.46 16.57
N ALA A 97 2.48 7.36 16.12
CA ALA A 97 3.04 8.17 15.05
C ALA A 97 4.10 7.38 14.29
N VAL A 98 4.14 7.54 12.97
CA VAL A 98 5.07 6.82 12.09
C VAL A 98 5.82 7.80 11.18
N ILE A 99 7.10 7.52 10.94
CA ILE A 99 7.95 8.27 10.01
C ILE A 99 8.20 7.40 8.78
N LYS A 100 7.93 7.96 7.60
CA LYS A 100 8.11 7.28 6.31
C LYS A 100 9.54 6.75 6.20
N GLY A 101 9.67 5.44 5.98
CA GLY A 101 10.96 4.78 5.74
C GLY A 101 11.77 4.48 7.00
N GLU A 102 11.29 4.86 8.19
CA GLU A 102 12.01 4.67 9.46
C GLU A 102 11.23 3.79 10.44
N THR A 103 9.95 4.10 10.68
CA THR A 103 9.15 3.39 11.67
C THR A 103 8.70 2.02 11.14
N LYS A 104 9.06 0.96 11.87
CA LYS A 104 8.54 -0.40 11.60
C LYS A 104 7.14 -0.52 12.23
N VAL A 105 6.13 -0.79 11.41
CA VAL A 105 4.73 -0.94 11.85
C VAL A 105 4.27 -2.40 11.97
N ILE A 106 4.84 -3.29 11.15
CA ILE A 106 4.51 -4.71 11.12
C ILE A 106 5.80 -5.49 10.86
N ASP A 107 5.99 -6.59 11.59
CA ASP A 107 7.01 -7.60 11.32
C ASP A 107 6.32 -8.92 10.94
N VAL A 108 6.68 -9.48 9.78
CA VAL A 108 6.07 -10.70 9.24
C VAL A 108 7.16 -11.69 8.89
N THR A 109 7.02 -12.91 9.41
CA THR A 109 7.85 -14.05 8.99
C THR A 109 7.01 -14.98 8.12
N MET A 110 7.47 -15.28 6.91
CA MET A 110 6.85 -16.25 6.00
C MET A 110 7.39 -17.66 6.26
N ASN A 111 6.57 -18.70 6.01
CA ASN A 111 7.00 -20.10 6.08
C ASN A 111 7.88 -20.53 4.89
#